data_AF-A0A3B0W3J5-F1
#
_entry.id   AF-A0A3B0W3J5-F1
#
_cell.length_a   1.000
_cell.length_b   1.000
_cell.length_c   1.000
_cell.angle_alpha   90.00
_cell.angle_beta   90.00
_cell.angle_gamma   90.00
#
_symmetry.space_group_name_H-M   'P 1'
#
loop_
_entity.id
_entity.type
_entity.pdbx_description
1 polymer ?
#
loop_
_entity_poly.entity_id
_entity_poly.type
_entity_poly.pdbx_seq_one_letter_code
_entity_poly.pdbx_strand_id
1 'polypeptide(L)'
;MKPVLDIKSSNRFFNAFKYTENTSVNGKDVLIKYTERAKKALESRNSQLVIEMQIYFSCVVQKRVLFHDDFEFETTPINDKLAVAIRPVESQSCDPEYFAKNHPEKRVLDSSGAKKMKAKELIFDYKDNKWIGAFSIV
;
A
#
# COMPACT_ATOMS: atom_id res chain seq x y z
N MET A 1 -3.77 -22.72 -1.67
CA MET A 1 -3.49 -21.30 -1.98
C MET A 1 -4.60 -20.47 -1.36
N LYS A 2 -4.35 -19.76 -0.25
CA LYS A 2 -5.35 -18.84 0.31
C LYS A 2 -5.39 -17.63 -0.61
N PRO A 3 -6.56 -17.22 -1.12
CA PRO A 3 -6.65 -16.09 -2.03
C PRO A 3 -6.05 -14.87 -1.35
N VAL A 4 -5.27 -14.09 -2.11
CA VAL A 4 -4.97 -12.69 -1.80
C VAL A 4 -6.30 -12.11 -1.33
N LEU A 5 -6.40 -11.78 -0.04
CA LEU A 5 -7.64 -11.34 0.60
C LEU A 5 -8.26 -10.28 -0.31
N ASP A 6 -9.37 -10.65 -0.94
CA ASP A 6 -10.15 -9.73 -1.75
C ASP A 6 -10.81 -8.74 -0.79
N ILE A 7 -10.03 -7.75 -0.39
CA ILE A 7 -10.43 -6.63 0.44
C ILE A 7 -11.64 -5.92 -0.19
N LYS A 8 -11.83 -6.02 -1.51
CA LYS A 8 -12.96 -5.40 -2.21
C LYS A 8 -14.25 -6.21 -2.05
N SER A 9 -14.22 -7.54 -2.13
CA SER A 9 -15.44 -8.36 -2.05
C SER A 9 -15.82 -8.75 -0.62
N SER A 10 -14.87 -9.10 0.25
CA SER A 10 -15.20 -9.67 1.57
C SER A 10 -15.53 -8.62 2.64
N ASN A 11 -15.01 -7.40 2.55
CA ASN A 11 -15.18 -6.38 3.59
C ASN A 11 -16.41 -5.48 3.39
N ARG A 12 -17.01 -5.48 2.19
CA ARG A 12 -18.13 -4.59 1.83
C ARG A 12 -19.39 -4.83 2.67
N PHE A 13 -19.61 -6.05 3.14
CA PHE A 13 -20.82 -6.44 3.87
C PHE A 13 -20.75 -6.28 5.40
N PHE A 14 -19.55 -6.21 6.00
CA PHE A 14 -19.43 -6.23 7.47
C PHE A 14 -18.55 -5.13 8.06
N ASN A 15 -17.71 -4.43 7.30
CA ASN A 15 -16.93 -3.29 7.79
C ASN A 15 -16.73 -2.26 6.69
N ALA A 16 -17.66 -1.30 6.57
CA ALA A 16 -17.48 -0.17 5.70
C ALA A 16 -16.17 0.56 6.05
N PHE A 17 -15.41 0.96 5.04
CA PHE A 17 -14.27 1.86 5.19
C PHE A 17 -14.78 3.23 5.67
N LYS A 18 -14.99 3.32 6.98
CA LYS A 18 -15.69 4.42 7.67
C LYS A 18 -14.83 5.67 7.77
N TYR A 19 -13.52 5.51 7.85
CA TYR A 19 -12.58 6.60 7.99
C TYR A 19 -11.95 6.92 6.66
N THR A 20 -11.76 8.21 6.41
CA THR A 20 -11.22 8.72 5.15
C THR A 20 -10.30 9.88 5.44
N GLU A 21 -9.14 9.88 4.78
CA GLU A 21 -8.18 10.99 4.78
C GLU A 21 -7.88 11.37 3.33
N ASN A 22 -7.57 12.64 3.11
CA ASN A 22 -7.06 13.12 1.82
C ASN A 22 -5.64 13.63 2.03
N THR A 23 -4.74 13.27 1.12
CA THR A 23 -3.37 13.77 1.11
C THR A 23 -2.92 14.03 -0.32
N SER A 24 -1.75 14.65 -0.47
CA SER A 24 -1.08 14.80 -1.75
C SER A 24 0.24 14.05 -1.75
N VAL A 25 0.38 13.03 -2.60
CA VAL A 25 1.64 12.28 -2.77
C VAL A 25 2.19 12.61 -4.16
N ASN A 26 3.45 13.07 -4.23
CA ASN A 26 4.07 13.54 -5.48
C ASN A 26 3.22 14.61 -6.22
N GLY A 27 2.59 15.51 -5.48
CA GLY A 27 1.76 16.59 -6.02
C GLY A 27 0.43 16.12 -6.62
N LYS A 28 -0.10 14.99 -6.13
CA LYS A 28 -1.38 14.40 -6.59
C LYS A 28 -2.21 13.92 -5.43
N ASP A 29 -3.50 14.21 -5.51
CA ASP A 29 -4.45 13.84 -4.47
C ASP A 29 -4.62 12.32 -4.39
N VAL A 30 -4.50 11.80 -3.18
CA VAL A 30 -4.70 10.38 -2.85
C VAL A 30 -5.76 10.29 -1.77
N LEU A 31 -6.79 9.50 -2.05
CA LEU A 31 -7.85 9.16 -1.10
C LEU A 31 -7.44 7.94 -0.29
N ILE A 32 -7.40 8.07 1.03
CA ILE A 32 -7.05 6.96 1.93
C ILE A 32 -8.30 6.57 2.70
N LYS A 33 -8.67 5.29 2.69
CA LYS A 33 -9.82 4.79 3.46
C LYS A 33 -9.45 3.60 4.33
N TYR A 34 -9.97 3.57 5.55
CA TYR A 34 -9.71 2.49 6.48
C TYR A 34 -10.89 2.19 7.39
N THR A 35 -10.87 0.98 7.95
CA THR A 35 -11.93 0.49 8.84
C THR A 35 -11.76 1.02 10.27
N GLU A 36 -12.79 0.84 11.08
CA GLU A 36 -12.72 1.07 12.54
C GLU A 36 -11.63 0.25 13.23
N ARG A 37 -11.40 -1.00 12.79
CA ARG A 37 -10.32 -1.82 13.34
C ARG A 37 -8.96 -1.23 13.05
N ALA A 38 -8.73 -0.81 11.81
CA ALA A 38 -7.49 -0.16 11.42
C ALA A 38 -7.27 1.14 12.22
N LYS A 39 -8.32 1.93 12.44
CA LYS A 39 -8.22 3.12 13.29
C LYS A 39 -7.74 2.78 14.71
N LYS A 40 -8.42 1.84 15.38
CA LYS A 40 -8.04 1.40 16.73
C LYS A 40 -6.61 0.85 16.78
N ALA A 41 -6.22 0.10 15.75
CA ALA A 41 -4.87 -0.44 15.62
C ALA A 41 -3.82 0.64 15.33
N LEU A 42 -4.16 1.77 14.69
CA LEU A 42 -3.28 2.92 14.53
C LEU A 42 -3.12 3.68 15.85
N GLU A 43 -4.22 3.90 16.57
CA GLU A 43 -4.23 4.64 17.85
C GLU A 43 -3.42 3.93 18.94
N SER A 44 -3.37 2.60 18.92
CA SER A 44 -2.60 1.80 19.88
C SER A 44 -1.09 1.74 19.57
N ARG A 45 -0.62 2.32 18.46
CA ARG A 45 0.80 2.28 18.10
C ARG A 45 1.60 3.35 18.81
N ASN A 46 2.81 2.97 19.22
CA ASN A 46 3.80 3.89 19.78
C ASN A 46 4.61 4.62 18.70
N SER A 47 4.68 4.06 17.49
CA SER A 47 5.37 4.65 16.33
C SER A 47 4.41 4.83 15.14
N GLN A 48 4.78 5.72 14.23
CA GLN A 48 4.05 5.93 12.99
C GLN A 48 4.02 4.64 12.16
N LEU A 49 2.90 4.34 11.50
CA LEU A 49 2.82 3.28 10.49
C LEU A 49 3.15 3.89 9.13
N VAL A 50 4.08 3.28 8.39
CA VAL A 50 4.31 3.64 6.99
C VAL A 50 3.62 2.63 6.09
N ILE A 51 2.74 3.11 5.20
CA ILE A 51 2.11 2.28 4.17
C ILE A 51 2.79 2.55 2.83
N GLU A 52 3.52 1.55 2.33
CA GLU A 52 4.19 1.63 1.04
C GLU A 52 3.31 1.03 -0.07
N MET A 53 3.05 1.82 -1.12
CA MET A 53 2.39 1.41 -2.34
C MET A 53 3.42 1.18 -3.43
N GLN A 54 3.69 -0.09 -3.75
CA GLN A 54 4.65 -0.46 -4.78
C GLN A 54 3.97 -0.75 -6.11
N ILE A 55 4.56 -0.25 -7.19
CA ILE A 55 4.21 -0.61 -8.57
C ILE A 55 5.41 -1.35 -9.17
N TYR A 56 5.26 -2.65 -9.37
CA TYR A 56 6.28 -3.50 -9.96
C TYR A 56 6.22 -3.40 -11.48
N PHE A 57 7.37 -3.06 -12.05
CA PHE A 57 7.62 -3.20 -13.48
C PHE A 57 8.46 -4.45 -13.67
N SER A 58 7.78 -5.53 -14.03
CA SER A 58 8.38 -6.81 -14.46
C SER A 58 7.84 -7.17 -15.85
N CYS A 59 7.91 -8.44 -16.26
CA CYS A 59 7.19 -8.91 -17.45
C CYS A 59 5.66 -8.66 -17.35
N VAL A 60 5.14 -8.44 -16.14
CA VAL A 60 3.77 -7.99 -15.86
C VAL A 60 3.80 -6.79 -14.89
N VAL A 61 2.88 -5.84 -15.07
CA VAL A 61 2.68 -4.72 -14.12
C VAL A 61 1.86 -5.20 -12.93
N GLN A 62 2.39 -5.02 -11.71
CA GLN A 62 1.70 -5.44 -10.48
C GLN A 62 1.71 -4.35 -9.41
N LYS A 63 0.71 -4.40 -8.52
CA LYS A 63 0.53 -3.51 -7.38
C LYS A 63 0.66 -4.26 -6.07
N ARG A 64 1.29 -3.66 -5.07
CA ARG A 64 1.39 -4.19 -3.71
C ARG A 64 1.26 -3.09 -2.66
N VAL A 65 0.69 -3.44 -1.51
CA VAL A 65 0.72 -2.62 -0.31
C VAL A 65 1.56 -3.33 0.74
N LEU A 66 2.54 -2.63 1.30
CA LEU A 66 3.39 -3.06 2.39
C LEU A 66 3.21 -2.14 3.59
N PHE A 67 3.53 -2.65 4.77
CA PHE A 67 3.32 -1.98 6.05
C PHE A 67 4.61 -2.07 6.86
N HIS A 68 5.13 -0.92 7.28
CA HIS A 68 6.43 -0.82 7.92
C HIS A 68 6.34 -0.05 9.24
N ASP A 69 7.09 -0.52 10.23
CA ASP A 69 7.31 0.19 11.49
C ASP A 69 8.52 1.14 11.40
N ASP A 70 9.47 0.85 10.51
CA ASP A 70 10.65 1.66 10.19
C ASP A 70 10.85 1.67 8.67
N PHE A 71 11.17 2.84 8.10
CA PHE A 71 11.22 3.03 6.65
C PHE A 71 12.21 4.14 6.29
N GLU A 72 13.18 3.81 5.43
CA GLU A 72 14.32 4.67 5.10
C GLU A 72 14.09 5.62 3.92
N PHE A 73 13.02 5.40 3.14
CA PHE A 73 12.73 6.22 1.96
C PHE A 73 11.81 7.40 2.31
N GLU A 74 11.72 8.35 1.38
CA GLU A 74 10.84 9.51 1.52
C GLU A 74 9.37 9.08 1.70
N THR A 75 8.70 9.71 2.68
CA THR A 75 7.30 9.48 2.98
C THR A 75 6.52 10.79 2.98
N THR A 76 5.22 10.69 2.75
CA THR A 76 4.27 11.77 2.96
C THR A 76 3.51 11.49 4.26
N PRO A 77 3.66 12.33 5.31
CA PRO A 77 2.87 12.18 6.52
C PRO A 77 1.40 12.47 6.24
N ILE A 78 0.52 11.62 6.77
CA ILE A 78 -0.94 11.82 6.74
C ILE A 78 -1.39 12.45 8.05
N ASN A 79 -0.89 11.90 9.16
CA ASN A 79 -1.07 12.38 10.52
C ASN A 79 0.03 11.80 11.42
N ASP A 80 -0.04 12.07 12.72
CA ASP A 80 0.94 11.64 13.72
C ASP A 80 1.16 10.12 13.81
N LYS A 81 0.21 9.31 13.31
CA LYS A 81 0.23 7.85 13.38
C LYS A 81 0.38 7.17 12.03
N LEU A 82 0.29 7.90 10.92
CA LEU A 82 0.25 7.34 9.57
C LEU A 82 1.06 8.18 8.59
N ALA A 83 1.91 7.52 7.81
CA ALA A 83 2.57 8.06 6.63
C ALA A 83 2.43 7.09 5.46
N VAL A 84 2.61 7.59 4.24
CA VAL A 84 2.54 6.79 3.02
C VAL A 84 3.75 7.03 2.13
N ALA A 85 4.13 6.02 1.34
CA ALA A 85 5.11 6.13 0.28
C ALA A 85 4.59 5.48 -1.00
N ILE A 86 4.91 6.05 -2.16
CA ILE A 86 4.64 5.41 -3.46
C ILE A 86 5.95 5.19 -4.20
N ARG A 87 6.24 3.93 -4.53
CA ARG A 87 7.53 3.56 -5.13
C ARG A 87 7.32 2.72 -6.39
N PRO A 88 7.73 3.22 -7.57
CA PRO A 88 7.86 2.39 -8.76
C PRO A 88 9.14 1.56 -8.63
N VAL A 89 9.02 0.23 -8.66
CA VAL A 89 10.14 -0.68 -8.42
C VAL A 89 10.30 -1.70 -9.56
N GLU A 90 11.53 -2.13 -9.79
CA GLU A 90 11.86 -3.24 -10.69
C GLU A 90 11.91 -4.55 -9.88
N SER A 91 11.30 -5.60 -10.40
CA SER A 91 11.41 -6.94 -9.79
C SER A 91 12.81 -7.51 -10.02
N GLN A 92 13.33 -8.25 -9.04
CA GLN A 92 14.60 -8.97 -9.19
C GLN A 92 14.51 -10.16 -10.16
N SER A 93 13.33 -10.79 -10.28
CA SER A 93 13.10 -11.94 -11.16
C SER A 93 11.78 -11.81 -11.91
N CYS A 94 11.77 -12.32 -13.16
CA CYS A 94 10.55 -12.58 -13.93
C CYS A 94 10.21 -14.08 -13.89
N ASP A 95 9.95 -14.59 -12.69
CA ASP A 95 9.47 -15.96 -12.48
C ASP A 95 8.13 -15.87 -11.72
N PRO A 96 7.00 -16.24 -12.33
CA PRO A 96 5.67 -16.22 -11.70
C PRO A 96 5.50 -17.10 -10.46
N GLU A 97 6.28 -18.17 -10.29
CA GLU A 97 6.18 -19.07 -9.13
C GLU A 97 7.02 -18.59 -7.95
N TYR A 98 8.28 -18.20 -8.21
CA TYR A 98 9.06 -17.42 -7.24
C TYR A 98 8.23 -16.19 -6.84
N PHE A 99 7.60 -15.57 -7.85
CA PHE A 99 6.45 -14.64 -7.93
C PHE A 99 5.36 -14.68 -6.82
N ALA A 100 4.95 -15.89 -6.50
CA ALA A 100 3.90 -16.09 -5.52
C ALA A 100 4.46 -16.09 -4.09
N LYS A 101 5.78 -16.21 -3.94
CA LYS A 101 6.41 -16.71 -2.72
C LYS A 101 7.42 -15.74 -2.09
N ASN A 102 8.17 -14.94 -2.86
CA ASN A 102 9.40 -14.29 -2.38
C ASN A 102 9.77 -12.97 -3.11
N HIS A 103 9.02 -11.86 -3.01
CA HIS A 103 9.34 -10.64 -3.81
C HIS A 103 10.03 -9.52 -3.04
N PRO A 104 11.38 -9.50 -3.06
CA PRO A 104 12.16 -8.31 -2.82
C PRO A 104 12.23 -7.44 -4.09
N GLU A 105 12.24 -6.13 -3.89
CA GLU A 105 12.55 -5.15 -4.94
C GLU A 105 14.03 -5.21 -5.34
N LYS A 106 14.35 -4.94 -6.62
CA LYS A 106 15.73 -4.79 -7.09
C LYS A 106 16.22 -3.34 -6.99
N ARG A 107 15.41 -2.40 -7.47
CA ARG A 107 15.68 -0.95 -7.44
C ARG A 107 14.41 -0.14 -7.67
N VAL A 108 14.46 1.13 -7.27
CA VAL A 108 13.46 2.14 -7.64
C VAL A 108 13.69 2.60 -9.09
N LEU A 109 12.62 2.79 -9.84
CA LEU A 109 12.66 3.26 -11.21
C LEU A 109 12.47 4.78 -11.29
N ASP A 110 13.41 5.45 -11.97
CA ASP A 110 13.44 6.90 -12.13
C ASP A 110 12.99 7.38 -13.53
N SER A 111 12.47 6.48 -14.36
CA SER A 111 12.05 6.87 -15.71
C SER A 111 10.85 7.83 -15.66
N SER A 112 10.77 8.74 -16.63
CA SER A 112 9.66 9.69 -16.74
C SER A 112 8.29 9.00 -16.86
N GLY A 113 8.25 7.81 -17.47
CA GLY A 113 7.05 6.96 -17.51
C GLY A 113 6.68 6.39 -16.15
N ALA A 114 7.65 5.85 -15.40
CA ALA A 114 7.41 5.30 -14.06
C ALA A 114 6.91 6.37 -13.08
N LYS A 115 7.52 7.57 -13.11
CA LYS A 115 7.12 8.72 -12.28
C LYS A 115 5.72 9.26 -12.58
N LYS A 116 5.15 8.96 -13.76
CA LYS A 116 3.79 9.40 -14.11
C LYS A 116 2.69 8.55 -13.48
N MET A 117 3.00 7.33 -13.06
CA MET A 117 2.06 6.41 -12.42
C MET A 117 1.70 6.90 -11.03
N LYS A 118 0.41 7.08 -10.76
CA LYS A 118 -0.06 7.71 -9.51
C LYS A 118 -1.03 6.80 -8.79
N ALA A 119 -0.94 6.74 -7.47
CA ALA A 119 -2.00 6.17 -6.66
C ALA A 119 -3.20 7.13 -6.67
N LYS A 120 -4.41 6.56 -6.80
CA LYS A 120 -5.67 7.31 -6.70
C LYS A 120 -6.37 7.07 -5.37
N GLU A 121 -6.43 5.81 -4.96
CA GLU A 121 -7.10 5.40 -3.74
C GLU A 121 -6.32 4.27 -3.07
N LEU A 122 -6.07 4.40 -1.77
CA LEU A 122 -5.53 3.36 -0.89
C LEU A 122 -6.62 2.94 0.10
N ILE A 123 -6.85 1.63 0.21
CA ILE A 123 -7.73 1.05 1.23
C ILE A 123 -6.94 0.07 2.10
N PHE A 124 -7.11 0.14 3.42
CA PHE A 124 -6.45 -0.79 4.35
C PHE A 124 -7.29 -1.14 5.57
N ASP A 125 -6.93 -2.24 6.22
CA ASP A 125 -7.61 -2.82 7.38
C ASP A 125 -6.58 -3.52 8.30
N TYR A 126 -6.99 -3.81 9.53
CA TYR A 126 -6.26 -4.65 10.47
C TYR A 126 -7.11 -5.86 10.85
N LYS A 127 -6.66 -7.06 10.48
CA LYS A 127 -7.38 -8.33 10.68
C LYS A 127 -6.41 -9.42 11.07
N ASP A 128 -6.80 -10.28 12.02
CA ASP A 128 -6.00 -11.41 12.50
C ASP A 128 -4.56 -11.00 12.89
N ASN A 129 -4.45 -9.86 13.58
CA ASN A 129 -3.20 -9.20 13.98
C ASN A 129 -2.26 -8.85 12.82
N LYS A 130 -2.80 -8.66 11.62
CA LYS A 130 -2.04 -8.31 10.41
C LYS A 130 -2.67 -7.12 9.70
N TRP A 131 -1.81 -6.23 9.22
CA TRP A 131 -2.19 -5.18 8.28
C TRP A 131 -2.42 -5.77 6.90
N ILE A 132 -3.49 -5.35 6.26
CA ILE A 132 -3.83 -5.75 4.90
C ILE A 132 -4.30 -4.52 4.12
N GLY A 133 -3.98 -4.43 2.83
CA GLY A 133 -4.35 -3.28 2.03
C GLY A 133 -4.31 -3.53 0.53
N ALA A 134 -4.95 -2.62 -0.22
CA ALA A 134 -4.95 -2.60 -1.67
C ALA A 134 -5.03 -1.15 -2.16
N PHE A 135 -4.56 -0.87 -3.38
CA PHE A 135 -4.67 0.46 -3.96
C PHE A 135 -5.02 0.44 -5.45
N SER A 136 -5.47 1.58 -5.96
CA SER A 136 -5.75 1.83 -7.38
C SER A 136 -4.81 2.89 -7.95
N ILE A 137 -4.57 2.79 -9.26
CA ILE A 137 -3.66 3.68 -10.00
C ILE A 137 -4.43 4.45 -11.08
N VAL A 138 -3.89 5.59 -11.48
CA VAL A 138 -4.28 6.39 -12.66
C VAL A 138 -3.06 6.84 -13.45
#